data_AF-A0A1A8Q3T1-F1
#
_entry.id   AF-A0A1A8Q3T1-F1
#
_cell.length_a   1.000
_cell.length_b   1.000
_cell.length_c   1.000
_cell.angle_alpha   90.00
_cell.angle_beta   90.00
_cell.angle_gamma   90.00
#
_symmetry.space_group_name_H-M   'P 1'
#
loop_
_entity.id
_entity.type
_entity.pdbx_description
1 polymer ?
#
loop_
_entity_poly.entity_id
_entity_poly.type
_entity_poly.pdbx_seq_one_letter_code
_entity_poly.pdbx_strand_id
1 'polypeptide(L)'
;SVLPLLPAAELSLLLREITLKLFSEHLSDDGKSVDYSGMCVNPVFARYCELAVQLQRVELLSLSRDEKLAFFINIYNALVIHGYLRLGAPTNLWQRYRVGLPQSGKS
;
A
#
# COMPACT_ATOMS: atom_id res chain seq x y z
N SER A 1 -16.51 -14.64 1.51
CA SER A 1 -16.91 -13.98 2.77
C SER A 1 -16.19 -12.64 2.84
N VAL A 2 -16.83 -11.58 3.32
CA VAL A 2 -16.15 -10.29 3.55
C VAL A 2 -15.20 -10.50 4.73
N LEU A 3 -13.90 -10.20 4.55
CA LEU A 3 -12.92 -10.30 5.64
C LEU A 3 -13.38 -9.39 6.80
N PRO A 4 -13.22 -9.82 8.07
CA PRO A 4 -13.54 -8.97 9.21
C PRO A 4 -12.68 -7.69 9.16
N LEU A 5 -13.26 -6.57 9.60
CA LEU A 5 -12.55 -5.30 9.70
C LEU A 5 -11.49 -5.40 10.81
N LEU A 6 -10.23 -5.20 10.46
CA LEU A 6 -9.12 -5.26 11.40
C LEU A 6 -8.94 -3.93 12.13
N PRO A 7 -8.45 -3.94 13.39
CA PRO A 7 -7.95 -2.75 14.07
C PRO A 7 -6.87 -2.04 13.24
N ALA A 8 -6.76 -0.72 13.36
CA ALA A 8 -5.86 0.07 12.55
C ALA A 8 -4.39 -0.38 12.61
N ALA A 9 -3.89 -0.59 13.83
CA ALA A 9 -2.52 -1.03 14.05
C ALA A 9 -2.25 -2.38 13.35
N GLU A 10 -3.12 -3.36 13.58
CA GLU A 10 -3.02 -4.70 12.99
C GLU A 10 -3.11 -4.66 11.45
N LEU A 11 -4.07 -3.92 10.91
CA LEU A 11 -4.23 -3.76 9.47
C LEU A 11 -2.96 -3.19 8.82
N SER A 12 -2.37 -2.17 9.43
CA SER A 12 -1.16 -1.52 8.91
C SER A 12 0.07 -2.44 8.95
N LEU A 13 0.19 -3.26 10.00
CA LEU A 13 1.27 -4.23 10.13
C LEU A 13 1.12 -5.34 9.10
N LEU A 14 -0.09 -5.86 8.91
CA LEU A 14 -0.36 -6.90 7.92
C LEU A 14 -0.10 -6.41 6.48
N LEU A 15 -0.51 -5.18 6.16
CA LEU A 15 -0.20 -4.56 4.86
C LEU A 15 1.31 -4.41 4.65
N ARG A 16 2.06 -4.03 5.69
CA ARG A 16 3.53 -3.97 5.65
C ARG A 16 4.14 -5.35 5.42
N GLU A 17 3.70 -6.38 6.14
CA GLU A 17 4.21 -7.75 5.99
C GLU A 17 3.97 -8.30 4.59
N ILE A 18 2.76 -8.11 4.07
CA ILE A 18 2.42 -8.52 2.70
C ILE A 18 3.29 -7.78 1.68
N THR A 19 3.52 -6.49 1.88
CA THR A 19 4.40 -5.68 1.02
C THR A 19 5.83 -6.21 1.02
N LEU A 20 6.39 -6.51 2.20
CA LEU A 20 7.73 -7.08 2.33
C LEU A 20 7.83 -8.45 1.68
N LYS A 21 6.80 -9.30 1.84
CA LYS A 21 6.72 -10.60 1.20
C LYS A 21 6.73 -10.47 -0.33
N LEU A 22 5.92 -9.58 -0.89
CA LEU A 22 5.90 -9.32 -2.33
C LEU A 22 7.26 -8.83 -2.82
N PHE A 23 7.97 -7.97 -2.09
CA PHE A 23 9.33 -7.62 -2.49
C PHE A 23 10.28 -8.81 -2.42
N SER A 24 10.25 -9.60 -1.34
CA SER A 24 11.16 -10.74 -1.21
C SER A 24 10.97 -11.80 -2.30
N GLU A 25 9.75 -11.97 -2.81
CA GLU A 25 9.44 -12.94 -3.87
C GLU A 25 9.78 -12.44 -5.28
N HIS A 26 9.90 -11.11 -5.47
CA HIS A 26 10.04 -10.50 -6.80
C HIS A 26 11.28 -9.61 -6.93
N LEU A 27 12.14 -9.56 -5.92
CA LEU A 27 13.44 -8.88 -5.97
C LEU A 27 14.44 -9.75 -6.74
N SER A 28 15.20 -9.15 -7.66
CA SER A 28 16.27 -9.86 -8.35
C SER A 28 17.35 -10.34 -7.37
N ASP A 29 18.06 -11.41 -7.74
CA ASP A 29 19.10 -12.01 -6.89
C ASP A 29 20.20 -11.01 -6.48
N ASP A 30 20.46 -10.00 -7.32
CA ASP A 30 21.43 -8.94 -7.05
C ASP A 30 20.86 -7.76 -6.25
N GLY A 31 19.57 -7.80 -5.92
CA GLY A 31 18.86 -6.77 -5.14
C GLY A 31 18.62 -5.46 -5.89
N LYS A 32 18.91 -5.37 -7.19
CA LYS A 32 18.90 -4.09 -7.93
C LYS A 32 17.59 -3.80 -8.65
N SER A 33 16.75 -4.80 -8.88
CA SER A 33 15.52 -4.65 -9.64
C SER A 33 14.38 -5.46 -9.02
N VAL A 34 13.16 -4.99 -9.23
CA VAL A 34 11.95 -5.65 -8.72
C VAL A 34 11.06 -5.98 -9.92
N ASP A 35 10.61 -7.22 -10.03
CA ASP A 35 9.62 -7.66 -11.03
C ASP A 35 8.21 -7.19 -10.63
N TYR A 36 7.95 -5.91 -10.90
CA TYR A 36 6.63 -5.32 -10.67
C TYR A 36 5.52 -5.97 -11.51
N SER A 37 5.86 -6.55 -12.67
CA SER A 37 4.86 -7.24 -13.50
C SER A 37 4.44 -8.56 -12.86
N GLY A 38 5.40 -9.32 -12.34
CA GLY A 38 5.17 -10.52 -11.54
C GLY A 38 4.40 -10.23 -10.25
N MET A 39 4.74 -9.15 -9.54
CA MET A 39 4.00 -8.72 -8.34
C MET A 39 2.52 -8.44 -8.61
N CYS A 40 2.19 -7.79 -9.74
CA CYS A 40 0.81 -7.44 -10.10
C CYS A 40 -0.13 -8.64 -10.23
N VAL A 41 0.38 -9.77 -10.74
CA VAL A 41 -0.41 -10.99 -10.95
C VAL A 41 -0.27 -11.99 -9.79
N ASN A 42 0.56 -11.70 -8.79
CA ASN A 42 0.75 -12.57 -7.64
C ASN A 42 -0.53 -12.56 -6.75
N PRO A 43 -1.07 -13.73 -6.35
CA PRO A 43 -2.26 -13.84 -5.50
C PRO A 43 -2.14 -13.09 -4.16
N VAL A 44 -0.93 -12.93 -3.63
CA VAL A 44 -0.64 -12.15 -2.42
C VAL A 44 -1.00 -10.67 -2.63
N PHE A 45 -0.83 -10.13 -3.84
CA PHE A 45 -1.23 -8.76 -4.17
C PHE A 45 -2.76 -8.60 -4.28
N ALA A 46 -3.49 -9.63 -4.68
CA ALA A 46 -4.95 -9.62 -4.62
C ALA A 46 -5.43 -9.51 -3.16
N ARG A 47 -4.83 -10.29 -2.25
CA ARG A 47 -5.11 -10.20 -0.80
C ARG A 47 -4.70 -8.86 -0.21
N TYR A 48 -3.58 -8.28 -0.64
CA TYR A 48 -3.21 -6.90 -0.30
C TYR A 48 -4.35 -5.93 -0.65
N CYS A 49 -4.89 -6.02 -1.87
CA CYS A 49 -5.93 -5.11 -2.35
C CYS A 49 -7.21 -5.22 -1.51
N GLU A 50 -7.62 -6.44 -1.12
CA GLU A 50 -8.77 -6.66 -0.24
C GLU A 50 -8.60 -6.00 1.14
N LEU A 51 -7.40 -6.09 1.72
CA LEU A 51 -7.07 -5.45 2.99
C LEU A 51 -6.98 -3.92 2.84
N ALA A 52 -6.41 -3.42 1.75
CA ALA A 52 -6.28 -1.99 1.48
C ALA A 52 -7.66 -1.30 1.41
N VAL A 53 -8.71 -1.98 0.94
CA VAL A 53 -10.09 -1.45 0.96
C VAL A 53 -10.56 -1.17 2.39
N GLN A 54 -10.12 -1.93 3.39
CA GLN A 54 -10.51 -1.71 4.79
C GLN A 54 -10.03 -0.37 5.35
N LEU A 55 -8.97 0.22 4.78
CA LEU A 55 -8.45 1.53 5.19
C LEU A 55 -9.50 2.65 5.07
N GLN A 56 -10.53 2.48 4.23
CA GLN A 56 -11.63 3.43 4.11
C GLN A 56 -12.54 3.47 5.34
N ARG A 57 -12.49 2.44 6.19
CA ARG A 57 -13.44 2.22 7.30
C ARG A 57 -12.76 2.11 8.66
N VAL A 58 -11.44 2.19 8.68
CA VAL A 58 -10.64 1.96 9.88
C VAL A 58 -10.81 3.09 10.89
N GLU A 59 -10.92 2.73 12.17
CA GLU A 59 -11.08 3.68 13.26
C GLU A 59 -9.70 4.13 13.77
N LEU A 60 -9.41 5.43 13.68
CA LEU A 60 -8.10 6.02 13.99
C LEU A 60 -8.10 6.85 15.27
N LEU A 61 -9.26 7.24 15.79
CA LEU A 61 -9.32 8.17 16.94
C LEU A 61 -8.83 7.50 18.21
N SER A 62 -9.08 6.20 18.37
CA SER A 62 -8.61 5.37 19.50
C SER A 62 -7.08 5.20 19.57
N LEU A 63 -6.35 5.44 18.47
CA LEU A 63 -4.90 5.29 18.46
C LEU A 63 -4.21 6.40 19.25
N SER A 64 -3.18 6.04 20.01
CA SER A 64 -2.22 6.99 20.57
C SER A 64 -1.43 7.72 19.47
N ARG A 65 -0.68 8.76 19.85
CA ARG A 65 0.13 9.53 18.90
C ARG A 65 1.19 8.66 18.22
N ASP A 66 1.85 7.78 18.96
CA ASP A 66 2.92 6.94 18.45
C ASP A 66 2.36 5.81 17.56
N GLU A 67 1.19 5.26 17.91
CA GLU A 67 0.48 4.29 17.07
C GLU A 67 -0.02 4.93 15.77
N LYS A 68 -0.54 6.17 15.82
CA LYS A 68 -0.90 6.92 14.61
C LYS A 68 0.32 7.11 13.70
N LEU A 69 1.46 7.49 14.27
CA LEU A 69 2.69 7.68 13.50
C LEU A 69 3.13 6.36 12.83
N ALA A 70 3.18 5.26 13.59
CA ALA A 70 3.52 3.94 13.06
C ALA A 70 2.54 3.50 11.97
N PHE A 71 1.24 3.69 12.20
CA PHE A 71 0.19 3.41 11.23
C PHE A 71 0.44 4.16 9.92
N PHE A 72 0.60 5.48 9.96
CA PHE A 72 0.77 6.28 8.75
C PHE A 72 2.07 5.95 8.01
N ILE A 73 3.17 5.63 8.70
CA ILE A 73 4.42 5.18 8.07
C ILE A 73 4.20 3.87 7.31
N ASN A 74 3.56 2.89 7.94
CA ASN A 74 3.27 1.59 7.33
C ASN A 74 2.36 1.75 6.10
N ILE A 75 1.31 2.56 6.21
CA ILE A 75 0.35 2.79 5.13
C ILE A 75 0.96 3.59 3.99
N TYR A 76 1.78 4.62 4.25
CA TYR A 76 2.46 5.37 3.19
C TYR A 76 3.30 4.45 2.30
N ASN A 77 4.15 3.63 2.91
CA ASN A 77 5.01 2.70 2.18
C ASN A 77 4.18 1.70 1.37
N ALA A 78 3.12 1.15 1.96
CA ALA A 78 2.22 0.21 1.30
C ALA A 78 1.53 0.86 0.08
N LEU A 79 0.97 2.07 0.22
CA LEU A 79 0.19 2.73 -0.83
C LEU A 79 1.07 3.24 -1.99
N VAL A 80 2.32 3.62 -1.73
CA VAL A 80 3.27 3.99 -2.78
C VAL A 80 3.43 2.82 -3.77
N ILE A 81 3.57 1.60 -3.26
CA ILE A 81 3.74 0.39 -4.08
C ILE A 81 2.44 0.03 -4.79
N HIS A 82 1.30 0.12 -4.09
CA HIS A 82 0.00 -0.06 -4.72
C HIS A 82 -0.18 0.88 -5.92
N GLY A 83 0.17 2.15 -5.76
CA GLY A 83 0.13 3.15 -6.84
C GLY A 83 1.05 2.76 -8.00
N TYR A 84 2.28 2.35 -7.71
CA TYR A 84 3.23 1.91 -8.74
C TYR A 84 2.72 0.70 -9.53
N LEU A 85 2.18 -0.31 -8.84
CA LEU A 85 1.67 -1.53 -9.46
C LEU A 85 0.40 -1.27 -10.30
N ARG A 86 -0.49 -0.38 -9.86
CA ARG A 86 -1.77 -0.10 -10.56
C ARG A 86 -1.66 0.92 -11.66
N LEU A 87 -0.82 1.94 -11.50
CA LEU A 87 -0.74 3.09 -12.39
C LEU A 87 0.54 3.10 -13.23
N GLY A 88 1.45 2.14 -12.99
CA GLY A 88 2.78 2.11 -13.57
C GLY A 88 3.73 3.09 -12.88
N ALA A 89 5.01 2.98 -13.23
CA ALA A 89 6.01 3.95 -12.80
C ALA A 89 5.59 5.36 -13.24
N PRO A 90 5.69 6.39 -12.40
CA PRO A 90 5.48 7.76 -12.84
C PRO A 90 6.57 8.10 -13.87
N THR A 91 6.18 8.10 -15.14
CA THR A 91 7.03 8.36 -16.31
C THR A 91 7.47 9.81 -16.40
N ASN A 92 6.90 10.70 -15.59
CA ASN A 92 7.28 12.10 -15.50
C ASN A 92 7.01 12.69 -14.10
N LEU A 93 7.67 13.83 -13.82
CA LEU A 93 7.62 14.53 -12.54
C LEU A 93 6.19 14.86 -12.10
N TRP A 94 5.33 15.22 -13.06
CA TRP A 94 3.92 15.52 -12.84
C TRP A 94 3.09 14.32 -12.34
N GLN A 95 3.34 13.11 -12.84
CA GLN A 95 2.71 11.90 -12.32
C GLN A 95 3.14 11.61 -10.87
N ARG A 96 4.38 11.98 -10.47
CA ARG A 96 4.84 11.88 -9.07
C ARG A 96 4.08 12.85 -8.16
N TYR A 97 3.84 14.07 -8.61
CA TYR A 97 3.05 15.06 -7.86
C TYR A 97 1.56 14.70 -7.76
N ARG A 98 1.00 14.04 -8.80
CA ARG A 98 -0.42 13.71 -8.86
C ARG A 98 -0.86 12.61 -7.88
N VAL A 99 0.06 11.75 -7.44
CA VAL A 99 -0.20 10.71 -6.42
C VAL A 99 -0.25 11.32 -5.00
N GLY A 100 0.30 12.52 -4.79
CA GLY A 100 0.41 13.18 -3.48
C GLY A 100 -0.61 14.29 -3.19
N LEU A 101 -1.54 14.59 -4.09
CA LEU A 101 -2.48 15.71 -3.93
C LEU A 101 -3.95 15.27 -3.96
N PRO A 102 -4.83 15.83 -3.09
CA PRO A 102 -6.27 15.62 -3.19
C PRO A 102 -6.77 16.22 -4.51
N GLN A 103 -7.54 15.46 -5.27
CA GLN A 103 -8.17 15.93 -6.50
C GLN A 103 -9.28 16.93 -6.13
N SER A 104 -8.98 18.23 -6.19
CA SER A 104 -10.03 19.26 -6.12
C SER A 104 -10.76 19.33 -7.45
N GLY A 105 -12.05 18.99 -7.41
CA GLY A 105 -13.13 19.59 -8.21
C GLY A 105 -12.93 19.71 -9.71
N LYS A 106 -13.60 18.83 -10.46
CA LYS A 106 -14.03 19.16 -11.82
C LYS A 106 -14.98 20.36 -11.75
N SER A 107 -14.72 21.41 -12.54
CA SER A 107 -15.78 22.24 -13.13
C SER A 107 -15.69 22.09 -14.65
#